data_AF-A0A4S3TRV7-F1
#
_entry.id   AF-A0A4S3TRV7-F1
#
_cell.length_a   1.000
_cell.length_b   1.000
_cell.length_c   1.000
_cell.angle_alpha   90.00
_cell.angle_beta   90.00
_cell.angle_gamma   90.00
#
_symmetry.space_group_name_H-M   'P 1'
#
loop_
_entity.id
_entity.type
_entity.pdbx_description
1 polymer ?
#
loop_
_entity_poly.entity_id
_entity_poly.type
_entity_poly.pdbx_seq_one_letter_code
_entity_poly.pdbx_strand_id
1 'polypeptide(L)'
;MNVELPFAPVDTIIRRNAGDLRVSADASKELATRIQEHGSEIAIGAAERATEDGRKTLMAQDFEVETVVAKNDLELPVAPVDRIARLEIDNSYRVSMDARIALADILEDYADNVARAAAILARHADRRTITDDDIETYFSLFE
;
A
#
# COMPACT_ATOMS: atom_id res chain seq x y z
N MET A 1 -5.84 0.92 15.99
CA MET A 1 -4.97 1.83 15.21
C MET A 1 -5.87 2.59 14.23
N ASN A 2 -5.59 3.88 13.95
CA ASN A 2 -6.35 4.60 12.93
C ASN A 2 -5.69 4.35 11.56
N VAL A 3 -6.49 4.18 10.51
CA VAL A 3 -5.99 3.96 9.14
C VAL A 3 -5.78 5.33 8.49
N GLU A 4 -4.58 5.57 7.98
CA GLU A 4 -4.17 6.86 7.38
C GLU A 4 -4.68 7.05 5.96
N LEU A 5 -4.86 5.94 5.23
CA LEU A 5 -5.32 5.95 3.85
C LEU A 5 -6.83 6.17 3.75
N PRO A 6 -7.29 7.11 2.90
CA PRO A 6 -8.69 7.18 2.54
C PRO A 6 -9.12 5.91 1.81
N PHE A 7 -10.35 5.45 2.04
CA PHE A 7 -10.84 4.21 1.43
C PHE A 7 -11.18 4.35 -0.05
N ALA A 8 -11.46 5.56 -0.55
CA ALA A 8 -11.88 5.75 -1.95
C ALA A 8 -10.75 5.43 -2.98
N PRO A 9 -9.50 5.87 -2.80
CA PRO A 9 -8.38 5.40 -3.61
C PRO A 9 -8.20 3.87 -3.57
N VAL A 10 -8.32 3.27 -2.39
CA VAL A 10 -8.18 1.82 -2.22
C VAL A 10 -9.31 1.07 -2.91
N ASP A 11 -10.56 1.53 -2.77
CA ASP A 11 -11.72 1.02 -3.51
C ASP A 11 -11.52 1.12 -5.02
N THR A 12 -10.92 2.21 -5.51
CA THR A 12 -10.61 2.40 -6.94
C THR A 12 -9.59 1.36 -7.43
N ILE A 13 -8.55 1.08 -6.65
CA ILE A 13 -7.58 0.02 -6.94
C ILE A 13 -8.25 -1.37 -6.95
N ILE A 14 -9.15 -1.65 -6.00
CA ILE A 14 -9.88 -2.93 -6.01
C ILE A 14 -10.76 -3.01 -7.26
N ARG A 15 -11.52 -1.95 -7.58
CA ARG A 15 -12.43 -1.92 -8.73
C ARG A 15 -11.71 -2.08 -10.07
N ARG A 16 -10.52 -1.49 -10.26
CA ARG A 16 -9.77 -1.67 -11.53
C ARG A 16 -9.36 -3.13 -11.78
N ASN A 17 -9.29 -3.96 -10.73
CA ASN A 17 -9.02 -5.40 -10.82
C ASN A 17 -10.27 -6.30 -10.68
N ALA A 18 -11.42 -5.73 -10.32
CA ALA A 18 -12.61 -6.50 -9.95
C ALA A 18 -13.39 -7.08 -11.15
N GLY A 19 -13.26 -6.48 -12.34
CA GLY A 19 -14.12 -6.81 -13.48
C GLY A 19 -15.57 -6.38 -13.23
N ASP A 20 -16.52 -7.32 -13.24
CA ASP A 20 -17.95 -7.07 -12.97
C ASP A 20 -18.35 -7.30 -11.50
N LEU A 21 -17.39 -7.65 -10.64
CA LEU A 21 -17.64 -7.85 -9.22
C LEU A 21 -17.90 -6.52 -8.50
N ARG A 22 -18.78 -6.57 -7.49
CA ARG A 22 -18.95 -5.47 -6.53
C ARG A 22 -17.81 -5.50 -5.51
N VAL A 23 -17.60 -4.39 -4.82
CA VAL A 23 -16.61 -4.26 -3.75
C VAL A 23 -17.33 -3.81 -2.49
N SER A 24 -17.12 -4.52 -1.37
CA SER A 24 -17.65 -4.11 -0.08
C SER A 24 -16.81 -2.97 0.52
N ALA A 25 -17.42 -2.16 1.39
CA ALA A 25 -16.68 -1.14 2.13
C ALA A 25 -15.62 -1.75 3.04
N ASP A 26 -15.92 -2.90 3.65
CA ASP A 26 -15.00 -3.61 4.53
C ASP A 26 -13.78 -4.17 3.78
N ALA A 27 -13.93 -4.61 2.53
CA ALA A 27 -12.79 -5.00 1.69
C ALA A 27 -11.80 -3.85 1.49
N SER A 28 -12.32 -2.64 1.24
CA SER A 28 -11.50 -1.44 1.06
C SER A 28 -10.80 -1.04 2.36
N LYS A 29 -11.48 -1.19 3.50
CA LYS A 29 -10.92 -0.91 4.82
C LYS A 29 -9.84 -1.91 5.20
N GLU A 30 -10.07 -3.20 4.96
CA GLU A 30 -9.10 -4.25 5.25
C GLU A 30 -7.84 -4.07 4.41
N LEU A 31 -8.00 -3.87 3.09
CA LEU A 31 -6.85 -3.61 2.22
C LEU A 31 -6.10 -2.32 2.62
N ALA A 32 -6.80 -1.25 3.01
CA ALA A 32 -6.15 -0.03 3.48
C ALA A 32 -5.30 -0.27 4.74
N THR A 33 -5.75 -1.13 5.65
CA THR A 33 -5.00 -1.54 6.84
C THR A 33 -3.73 -2.30 6.45
N ARG A 34 -3.86 -3.30 5.56
CA ARG A 34 -2.73 -4.10 5.06
C ARG A 34 -1.68 -3.26 4.33
N ILE A 35 -2.12 -2.32 3.49
CA ILE A 35 -1.23 -1.36 2.81
C ILE A 35 -0.45 -0.52 3.84
N GLN A 36 -1.13 -0.04 4.89
CA GLN A 36 -0.49 0.76 5.93
C GLN A 36 0.59 -0.02 6.69
N GLU A 37 0.27 -1.25 7.13
CA GLU A 37 1.20 -2.11 7.84
C GLU A 37 2.42 -2.45 6.97
N HIS A 38 2.19 -2.81 5.70
CA HIS A 38 3.27 -3.10 4.76
C HIS A 38 4.13 -1.86 4.48
N GLY A 39 3.48 -0.70 4.30
CA GLY A 39 4.18 0.56 4.03
C GLY A 39 5.04 1.06 5.18
N SER A 40 4.60 0.88 6.43
CA SER A 40 5.41 1.22 7.59
C SER A 40 6.58 0.25 7.76
N GLU A 41 6.39 -1.04 7.51
CA GLU A 41 7.48 -2.04 7.52
C GLU A 41 8.57 -1.73 6.49
N ILE A 42 8.18 -1.45 5.24
CA ILE A 42 9.14 -1.04 4.20
C ILE A 42 9.89 0.24 4.61
N ALA A 43 9.20 1.20 5.23
CA ALA A 43 9.81 2.45 5.66
C ALA A 43 10.85 2.26 6.77
N ILE A 44 10.69 1.26 7.66
CA ILE A 44 11.71 0.88 8.64
C ILE A 44 12.99 0.45 7.90
N GLY A 45 12.88 -0.48 6.95
CA GLY A 45 14.03 -0.93 6.16
C GLY A 45 14.70 0.21 5.38
N ALA A 46 13.91 1.13 4.81
CA ALA A 46 14.45 2.31 4.14
C ALA A 46 15.19 3.26 5.11
N ALA A 47 14.70 3.41 6.34
CA ALA A 47 15.37 4.22 7.36
C ALA A 47 16.70 3.60 7.84
N GLU A 48 16.76 2.27 7.91
CA GLU A 48 17.99 1.52 8.19
C GLU A 48 19.03 1.78 7.09
N ARG A 49 18.68 1.56 5.82
CA ARG A 49 19.57 1.84 4.66
C ARG A 49 20.05 3.29 4.64
N ALA A 50 19.15 4.24 4.88
CA ALA A 50 19.52 5.65 4.97
C ALA A 50 20.56 5.92 6.08
N THR A 51 20.44 5.23 7.22
CA THR A 51 21.36 5.36 8.35
C THR A 51 22.71 4.70 8.06
N GLU A 52 22.72 3.54 7.41
CA GLU A 52 23.95 2.87 6.95
C GLU A 52 24.74 3.77 5.99
N ASP A 53 24.03 4.53 5.16
CA ASP A 53 24.60 5.55 4.27
C ASP A 53 24.94 6.88 4.96
N GLY A 54 24.79 6.97 6.30
CA GLY A 54 25.11 8.16 7.09
C GLY A 54 24.14 9.33 6.90
N ARG A 55 22.93 9.08 6.38
CA ARG A 55 21.88 10.08 6.12
C ARG A 55 20.72 9.93 7.10
N LYS A 56 19.91 10.99 7.22
CA LYS A 56 18.63 11.00 7.96
C LYS A 56 17.42 11.35 7.08
N THR A 57 17.63 11.39 5.77
CA THR A 57 16.56 11.60 4.79
C THR A 57 16.44 10.34 3.95
N LEU A 58 15.26 9.71 4.00
CA LEU A 58 14.87 8.61 3.13
C LEU A 58 14.70 9.15 1.71
N MET A 59 15.38 8.50 0.78
CA MET A 59 15.43 8.75 -0.65
C MET A 59 14.77 7.58 -1.38
N ALA A 60 14.37 7.78 -2.65
CA ALA A 60 13.76 6.70 -3.45
C ALA A 60 14.63 5.44 -3.51
N GLN A 61 15.96 5.60 -3.60
CA GLN A 61 16.92 4.49 -3.58
C GLN A 61 16.87 3.65 -2.29
N ASP A 62 16.46 4.23 -1.16
CA ASP A 62 16.36 3.50 0.11
C ASP A 62 15.16 2.52 0.10
N PHE A 63 14.23 2.72 -0.84
CA PHE A 63 13.13 1.80 -1.20
C PHE A 63 13.49 0.90 -2.39
N GLU A 64 14.76 0.86 -2.80
CA GLU A 64 15.25 0.10 -3.98
C GLU A 64 14.65 0.59 -5.31
N VAL A 65 14.22 1.86 -5.36
CA VAL A 65 13.65 2.50 -6.56
C VAL A 65 14.67 3.47 -7.17
N GLU A 66 15.11 3.19 -8.40
CA GLU A 66 16.05 4.04 -9.14
C GLU A 66 15.37 5.24 -9.81
N THR A 67 14.15 5.05 -10.33
CA THR A 67 13.37 6.08 -11.04
C THR A 67 11.94 6.11 -10.50
N VAL A 68 11.46 7.30 -10.15
CA VAL A 68 10.09 7.50 -9.67
C VAL A 68 9.13 7.83 -10.81
N VAL A 69 7.92 7.29 -10.73
CA VAL A 69 6.81 7.65 -11.63
C VAL A 69 6.34 9.09 -11.40
N ALA A 70 5.52 9.62 -12.30
CA ALA A 70 4.92 10.93 -12.07
C ALA A 70 3.83 10.80 -10.99
N LYS A 71 3.80 11.75 -10.04
CA LYS A 71 2.80 11.77 -8.96
C LYS A 71 1.35 11.64 -9.44
N ASN A 72 1.04 12.19 -10.62
CA ASN A 72 -0.33 12.19 -11.16
C ASN A 72 -0.76 10.84 -11.74
N ASP A 73 0.17 9.89 -11.87
CA ASP A 73 -0.11 8.53 -12.34
C ASP A 73 -0.51 7.61 -11.19
N LEU A 74 -0.39 8.08 -9.94
CA LEU A 74 -0.74 7.36 -8.73
C LEU A 74 -2.20 7.59 -8.33
N GLU A 75 -2.90 6.52 -7.99
CA GLU A 75 -4.18 6.54 -7.30
C GLU A 75 -4.01 6.80 -5.79
N LEU A 76 -2.99 6.22 -5.16
CA LEU A 76 -2.74 6.41 -3.73
C LEU A 76 -2.23 7.83 -3.45
N PRO A 77 -2.87 8.55 -2.52
CA PRO A 77 -2.49 9.93 -2.23
C PRO A 77 -1.16 9.99 -1.47
N VAL A 78 -0.19 10.71 -2.05
CA VAL A 78 1.18 10.86 -1.51
C VAL A 78 1.22 11.37 -0.06
N ALA A 79 0.30 12.24 0.36
CA ALA A 79 0.31 12.80 1.71
C ALA A 79 -0.06 11.77 2.81
N PRO A 80 -1.14 10.97 2.66
CA PRO A 80 -1.35 9.78 3.47
C PRO A 80 -0.19 8.79 3.46
N VAL A 81 0.43 8.53 2.30
CA VAL A 81 1.60 7.63 2.22
C VAL A 81 2.80 8.18 3.01
N ASP A 82 3.04 9.50 2.99
CA ASP A 82 4.07 10.12 3.86
C ASP A 82 3.78 9.93 5.35
N ARG A 83 2.50 9.90 5.76
CA ARG A 83 2.15 9.61 7.16
C ARG A 83 2.42 8.15 7.50
N ILE A 84 2.06 7.22 6.61
CA ILE A 84 2.39 5.78 6.75
C ILE A 84 3.90 5.58 6.91
N ALA A 85 4.70 6.20 6.04
CA ALA A 85 6.16 6.11 6.07
C ALA A 85 6.78 6.57 7.40
N ARG A 86 6.04 7.32 8.22
CA ARG A 86 6.49 7.92 9.48
C ARG A 86 5.92 7.23 10.71
N LEU A 87 5.02 6.26 10.55
CA LEU A 87 4.32 5.64 11.68
C LEU A 87 5.28 4.96 12.67
N GLU A 88 6.23 4.20 12.15
CA GLU A 88 7.07 3.30 12.93
C GLU A 88 8.56 3.71 12.95
N ILE A 89 8.89 4.87 12.37
CA ILE A 89 10.26 5.40 12.36
C ILE A 89 10.38 6.65 13.24
N ASP A 90 11.57 6.89 13.78
CA ASP A 90 11.82 8.05 14.64
C ASP A 90 11.57 9.39 13.92
N ASN A 91 11.02 10.37 14.66
CA ASN A 91 10.66 11.69 14.12
C ASN A 91 11.87 12.50 13.59
N SER A 92 13.11 12.10 13.87
CA SER A 92 14.31 12.69 13.28
C SER A 92 14.48 12.38 11.79
N TYR A 93 13.85 11.32 11.29
CA TYR A 93 13.90 10.98 9.88
C TYR A 93 13.02 11.92 9.03
N ARG A 94 13.54 12.25 7.86
CA ARG A 94 12.82 12.98 6.82
C ARG A 94 12.53 12.04 5.66
N VAL A 95 11.40 12.21 5.00
CA VAL A 95 11.07 11.48 3.78
C VAL A 95 11.08 12.50 2.64
N SER A 96 11.92 12.29 1.64
CA SER A 96 11.98 13.14 0.44
C SER A 96 10.69 13.01 -0.39
N MET A 97 10.44 13.96 -1.30
CA MET A 97 9.26 13.86 -2.17
C MET A 97 9.29 12.59 -3.02
N ASP A 98 10.44 12.29 -3.63
CA ASP A 98 10.62 11.12 -4.49
C ASP A 98 10.47 9.83 -3.70
N ALA A 99 10.96 9.77 -2.45
CA ALA A 99 10.72 8.62 -1.56
C ALA A 99 9.22 8.37 -1.30
N ARG A 100 8.42 9.43 -1.11
CA ARG A 100 6.98 9.28 -0.89
C ARG A 100 6.26 8.79 -2.14
N ILE A 101 6.71 9.24 -3.32
CA ILE A 101 6.18 8.78 -4.61
C ILE A 101 6.57 7.31 -4.82
N ALA A 102 7.84 6.95 -4.59
CA ALA A 102 8.33 5.58 -4.69
C ALA A 102 7.55 4.61 -3.78
N LEU A 103 7.33 5.00 -2.52
CA LEU A 103 6.54 4.18 -1.60
C LEU A 103 5.08 4.06 -2.06
N ALA A 104 4.47 5.14 -2.55
CA ALA A 104 3.09 5.09 -3.04
C ALA A 104 2.95 4.13 -4.23
N ASP A 105 3.91 4.15 -5.15
CA ASP A 105 3.98 3.25 -6.30
C ASP A 105 4.09 1.76 -5.86
N ILE A 106 5.04 1.46 -4.96
CA ILE A 106 5.19 0.11 -4.38
C ILE A 106 3.89 -0.36 -3.72
N LEU A 107 3.23 0.52 -2.97
CA LEU A 107 1.99 0.20 -2.26
C LEU A 107 0.80 0.01 -3.21
N GLU A 108 0.77 0.68 -4.35
CA GLU A 108 -0.22 0.43 -5.39
C GLU A 108 -0.02 -0.91 -6.07
N ASP A 109 1.22 -1.26 -6.42
CA ASP A 109 1.53 -2.57 -7.00
C ASP A 109 1.16 -3.71 -6.03
N TYR A 110 1.47 -3.53 -4.75
CA TYR A 110 1.02 -4.43 -3.70
C TYR A 110 -0.51 -4.54 -3.65
N ALA A 111 -1.21 -3.41 -3.62
CA ALA A 111 -2.66 -3.37 -3.57
C ALA A 111 -3.33 -3.99 -4.82
N ASP A 112 -2.77 -3.79 -6.01
CA ASP A 112 -3.21 -4.41 -7.26
C ASP A 112 -3.11 -5.94 -7.21
N ASN A 113 -1.98 -6.44 -6.70
CA ASN A 113 -1.77 -7.88 -6.57
C ASN A 113 -2.78 -8.52 -5.61
N VAL A 114 -2.99 -7.90 -4.45
CA VAL A 114 -4.00 -8.35 -3.46
C VAL A 114 -5.40 -8.27 -4.07
N ALA A 115 -5.76 -7.16 -4.71
CA ALA A 115 -7.08 -6.97 -5.33
C ALA A 115 -7.37 -8.01 -6.43
N ARG A 116 -6.37 -8.33 -7.26
CA ARG A 116 -6.50 -9.35 -8.30
C ARG A 116 -6.74 -10.73 -7.69
N ALA A 117 -6.01 -11.08 -6.63
CA ALA A 117 -6.20 -12.33 -5.92
C ALA A 117 -7.57 -12.39 -5.24
N ALA A 118 -7.99 -11.32 -4.58
CA ALA A 118 -9.30 -11.22 -3.94
C ALA A 118 -10.45 -11.39 -4.94
N ALA A 119 -10.33 -10.83 -6.15
CA ALA A 119 -11.30 -11.05 -7.23
C ALA A 119 -11.35 -12.52 -7.70
N ILE A 120 -10.23 -13.23 -7.68
CA ILE A 120 -10.18 -14.68 -7.97
C ILE A 120 -10.87 -15.46 -6.86
N LEU A 121 -10.58 -15.15 -5.59
CA LEU A 121 -11.17 -15.81 -4.42
C LEU A 121 -12.69 -15.63 -4.38
N ALA A 122 -13.18 -14.41 -4.61
CA ALA A 122 -14.61 -14.12 -4.68
C ALA A 122 -15.32 -14.95 -5.77
N ARG A 123 -14.70 -15.06 -6.96
CA ARG A 123 -15.22 -15.90 -8.05
C ARG A 123 -15.20 -17.38 -7.71
N HIS A 124 -14.13 -17.86 -7.07
CA HIS A 124 -14.03 -19.27 -6.66
C HIS A 124 -15.07 -19.64 -5.60
N ALA A 125 -15.47 -18.68 -4.76
CA ALA A 125 -16.55 -18.82 -3.79
C ALA A 125 -17.95 -18.59 -4.39
N ASP A 126 -18.10 -18.50 -5.72
CA ASP A 126 -19.35 -18.20 -6.44
C ASP A 126 -20.05 -16.89 -5.96
N ARG A 127 -19.28 -15.92 -5.46
CA ARG A 127 -19.77 -14.61 -5.01
C ARG A 127 -19.66 -13.55 -6.10
N ARG A 128 -20.55 -12.55 -6.02
CA ARG A 128 -20.57 -11.36 -6.90
C ARG A 128 -20.02 -10.09 -6.24
N THR A 129 -19.47 -10.22 -5.05
CA THR A 129 -18.93 -9.12 -4.24
C THR A 129 -17.62 -9.58 -3.63
N ILE A 130 -16.55 -8.80 -3.85
CA ILE A 130 -15.27 -8.91 -3.13
C ILE A 130 -15.50 -8.38 -1.71
N THR A 131 -15.16 -9.18 -0.72
CA THR A 131 -15.31 -8.87 0.71
C THR A 131 -13.94 -8.81 1.39
N ASP A 132 -13.93 -8.34 2.64
CA ASP A 132 -12.79 -8.42 3.56
C ASP A 132 -12.27 -9.85 3.70
N ASP A 133 -13.15 -10.86 3.81
CA ASP A 133 -12.75 -12.27 3.82
C ASP A 133 -11.83 -12.65 2.65
N ASP A 134 -12.01 -12.08 1.45
CA ASP A 134 -11.14 -12.36 0.30
C ASP A 134 -9.74 -11.77 0.48
N ILE A 135 -9.65 -10.60 1.10
CA ILE A 135 -8.38 -9.93 1.42
C ILE A 135 -7.66 -10.71 2.52
N GLU A 136 -8.37 -11.05 3.60
CA GLU A 136 -7.81 -11.84 4.71
C GLU A 136 -7.34 -13.21 4.23
N THR A 137 -8.13 -13.88 3.39
CA THR A 137 -7.77 -15.20 2.83
C THR A 137 -6.53 -15.11 1.96
N TYR A 138 -6.32 -14.03 1.20
CA TYR A 138 -5.09 -13.88 0.43
C TYR A 138 -3.85 -13.96 1.33
N PHE A 139 -3.86 -13.30 2.49
CA PHE A 139 -2.72 -13.31 3.41
C PHE A 139 -2.56 -14.62 4.18
N SER A 140 -3.67 -15.25 4.59
CA SER A 140 -3.61 -16.53 5.32
C SER A 140 -3.04 -17.69 4.50
N LEU A 141 -2.92 -17.55 3.17
CA LEU A 141 -2.26 -18.53 2.30
C LEU A 141 -0.73 -18.48 2.35
N PHE A 142 -0.14 -17.43 2.92
CA PHE A 142 1.31 -17.22 3.01
C PHE A 142 1.85 -17.21 4.45
N GLU A 143 0.97 -17.38 5.44
CA GLU A 143 1.30 -17.60 6.85
C GLU A 143 1.56 -19.09 7.15
#